data_AF-A0A0G0NFH4-F1
#
_entry.id   AF-A0A0G0NFH4-F1
#
_cell.length_a   1.000
_cell.length_b   1.000
_cell.length_c   1.000
_cell.angle_alpha   90.00
_cell.angle_beta   90.00
_cell.angle_gamma   90.00
#
_symmetry.space_group_name_H-M   'P 1'
#
loop_
_entity.id
_entity.type
_entity.pdbx_description
1 polymer ?
#
loop_
_entity_poly.entity_id
_entity_poly.type
_entity_poly.pdbx_seq_one_letter_code
_entity_poly.pdbx_strand_id
1 'polypeptide(L)'
;EAGIEEKLLNPSLGSFGPVLLGDPSYKYEGEVTNPSEVDKQFKYQKDLTAGEIATFWLVSHNSTGQLTCSGGVPCFRANIMNVCWGNPTSVVTPAVEILFFYDTTRLSVDSSNNYASVRVKRFAHSPTGAGGFQNPAGLNAGCNFTNGDSFKYRSQINVNNDIDAICDDSPLGCPLMVKVRMYYATSAEPQRVGIWTTGPASSLPAQGLNISSTGTAGESSRRVNVFQGYSESPTFFDAAVFSLKDLVK
;
A
#
# COMPACT_ATOMS: atom_id res chain seq x y z
N GLU A 1 -1.69 23.03 -13.82
CA GLU A 1 -0.83 22.10 -13.05
C GLU A 1 -0.22 22.75 -11.80
N ALA A 2 -0.08 24.09 -11.74
CA ALA A 2 0.44 24.82 -10.57
C ALA A 2 -0.10 24.35 -9.19
N GLY A 3 -1.40 24.05 -9.07
CA GLY A 3 -1.97 23.54 -7.82
C GLY A 3 -1.47 22.14 -7.41
N ILE A 4 -1.13 21.27 -8.37
CA ILE A 4 -0.49 19.98 -8.07
C ILE A 4 0.94 20.21 -7.55
N GLU A 5 1.73 21.02 -8.25
CA GLU A 5 3.12 21.29 -7.89
C GLU A 5 3.25 21.90 -6.49
N GLU A 6 2.39 22.88 -6.17
CA GLU A 6 2.35 23.51 -4.84
C GLU A 6 2.08 22.48 -3.74
N LYS A 7 1.09 21.60 -3.95
CA LYS A 7 0.67 20.62 -2.94
C LYS A 7 1.57 19.40 -2.85
N LEU A 8 2.35 19.08 -3.89
CA LEU A 8 3.42 18.09 -3.80
C LEU A 8 4.59 18.59 -2.95
N LEU A 9 4.88 19.90 -2.97
CA LEU A 9 5.94 20.49 -2.17
C LEU A 9 5.53 20.72 -0.71
N ASN A 10 4.30 21.19 -0.50
CA ASN A 10 3.75 21.50 0.82
C ASN A 10 2.35 20.90 0.97
N PRO A 11 2.25 19.58 1.18
CA PRO A 11 0.95 18.92 1.32
C PRO A 11 0.23 19.37 2.58
N SER A 12 -1.01 19.80 2.43
CA SER A 12 -1.93 20.15 3.51
C SER A 12 -3.30 19.54 3.21
N LEU A 13 -3.82 18.73 4.12
CA LEU A 13 -5.14 18.11 3.95
C LEU A 13 -6.26 19.14 3.81
N GLY A 14 -7.29 18.76 3.05
CA GLY A 14 -8.48 19.57 2.82
C GLY A 14 -8.46 20.31 1.48
N SER A 15 -9.49 21.12 1.27
CA SER A 15 -9.67 21.89 0.05
C SER A 15 -8.74 23.11 0.01
N PHE A 16 -8.36 23.51 -1.20
CA PHE A 16 -7.58 24.71 -1.45
C PHE A 16 -8.10 25.48 -2.66
N GLY A 17 -7.82 26.79 -2.67
CA GLY A 17 -8.27 27.70 -3.72
C GLY A 17 -9.71 28.21 -3.55
N PRO A 18 -10.24 28.96 -4.55
CA PRO A 18 -9.57 29.29 -5.80
C PRO A 18 -8.39 30.26 -5.61
N VAL A 19 -7.22 29.87 -6.13
CA VAL A 19 -6.03 30.74 -6.21
C VAL A 19 -5.97 31.36 -7.59
N LEU A 20 -5.91 32.69 -7.65
CA LEU A 20 -5.86 33.44 -8.90
C LEU A 20 -4.42 33.61 -9.40
N LEU A 21 -4.21 33.47 -10.71
CA LEU A 21 -2.93 33.64 -11.38
C LEU A 21 -2.89 34.99 -12.10
N GLY A 22 -2.94 36.07 -11.31
CA GLY A 22 -2.89 37.45 -11.81
C GLY A 22 -4.22 37.98 -12.36
N ASP A 23 -4.95 37.19 -13.14
CA ASP A 23 -6.27 37.54 -13.70
C ASP A 23 -7.35 36.54 -13.22
N PRO A 24 -8.58 37.00 -12.92
CA PRO A 24 -9.69 36.15 -12.43
C PRO A 24 -10.04 34.95 -13.32
N SER A 25 -9.73 35.03 -14.62
CA SER A 25 -9.97 33.99 -15.63
C SER A 25 -8.97 32.84 -15.51
N TYR A 26 -7.88 33.01 -14.76
CA TYR A 26 -6.84 32.02 -14.54
C TYR A 26 -6.80 31.65 -13.07
N LYS A 27 -7.23 30.43 -12.75
CA LYS A 27 -7.30 29.99 -11.36
C LYS A 27 -7.03 28.51 -11.23
N TYR A 28 -6.68 28.08 -10.01
CA TYR A 28 -6.72 26.67 -9.65
C TYR A 28 -7.35 26.48 -8.28
N GLU A 29 -8.01 25.34 -8.12
CA GLU A 29 -8.61 24.88 -6.87
C GLU A 29 -8.53 23.36 -6.81
N GLY A 30 -8.73 22.79 -5.63
CA GLY A 30 -8.59 21.37 -5.46
C GLY A 30 -8.72 20.89 -4.03
N GLU A 31 -8.28 19.67 -3.80
CA GLU A 31 -8.33 19.01 -2.51
C GLU A 31 -7.17 18.03 -2.36
N VAL A 32 -6.66 17.92 -1.13
CA VAL A 32 -5.73 16.86 -0.72
C VAL A 32 -6.43 15.96 0.29
N THR A 33 -6.49 14.66 0.00
CA THR A 33 -7.14 13.66 0.86
C THR A 33 -6.18 12.52 1.24
N ASN A 34 -6.51 11.81 2.32
CA ASN A 34 -5.84 10.59 2.75
C ASN A 34 -6.61 9.36 2.21
N PRO A 35 -6.17 8.73 1.11
CA PRO A 35 -6.83 7.53 0.63
C PRO A 35 -6.75 6.40 1.65
N SER A 36 -7.90 5.75 1.86
CA SER A 36 -8.12 4.59 2.73
C SER A 36 -7.88 4.79 4.22
N GLU A 37 -7.77 6.03 4.69
CA GLU A 37 -7.76 6.28 6.13
C GLU A 37 -9.11 5.83 6.74
N VAL A 38 -9.05 4.97 7.76
CA VAL A 38 -10.21 4.37 8.45
C VAL A 38 -10.98 3.32 7.62
N ASP A 39 -10.78 3.26 6.31
CA ASP A 39 -11.32 2.22 5.45
C ASP A 39 -10.70 0.84 5.73
N LYS A 40 -11.31 -0.21 5.14
CA LYS A 40 -10.84 -1.60 5.26
C LYS A 40 -10.26 -2.15 3.96
N GLN A 41 -10.36 -1.38 2.89
CA GLN A 41 -10.02 -1.82 1.54
C GLN A 41 -9.19 -0.75 0.86
N PHE A 42 -8.12 -1.17 0.20
CA PHE A 42 -7.33 -0.29 -0.64
C PHE A 42 -6.79 -1.04 -1.85
N LYS A 43 -7.04 -0.49 -3.04
CA LYS A 43 -6.47 -0.96 -4.29
C LYS A 43 -5.25 -0.09 -4.61
N TYR A 44 -4.15 -0.74 -4.98
CA TYR A 44 -2.99 0.00 -5.43
C TYR A 44 -3.30 0.70 -6.77
N GLN A 45 -2.87 1.96 -6.89
CA GLN A 45 -3.30 2.82 -8.01
C GLN A 45 -2.81 2.34 -9.38
N LYS A 46 -1.71 1.58 -9.40
CA LYS A 46 -1.10 1.05 -10.62
C LYS A 46 -1.27 -0.47 -10.68
N ASP A 47 -1.65 -1.00 -11.84
CA ASP A 47 -1.57 -2.44 -12.09
C ASP A 47 -0.10 -2.85 -12.30
N LEU A 48 0.29 -4.01 -11.75
CA LEU A 48 1.68 -4.45 -11.70
C LEU A 48 2.02 -5.42 -12.84
N THR A 49 3.19 -5.24 -13.41
CA THR A 49 3.88 -6.19 -14.29
C THR A 49 4.90 -7.02 -13.50
N ALA A 50 5.48 -8.06 -14.11
CA ALA A 50 6.45 -8.91 -13.41
C ALA A 50 7.65 -8.12 -12.89
N GLY A 51 8.02 -8.37 -11.63
CA GLY A 51 9.08 -7.69 -10.89
C GLY A 51 8.63 -6.41 -10.18
N GLU A 52 7.49 -5.83 -10.55
CA GLU A 52 6.97 -4.64 -9.88
C GLU A 52 6.39 -4.97 -8.50
N ILE A 53 6.43 -3.98 -7.63
CA ILE A 53 6.08 -4.10 -6.21
C ILE A 53 5.06 -3.03 -5.87
N ALA A 54 4.03 -3.44 -5.12
CA ALA A 54 3.13 -2.54 -4.41
C ALA A 54 3.41 -2.61 -2.91
N THR A 55 3.40 -1.46 -2.26
CA THR A 55 3.54 -1.37 -0.80
C THR A 55 2.26 -0.87 -0.18
N PHE A 56 1.89 -1.50 0.92
CA PHE A 56 0.73 -1.16 1.72
C PHE A 56 1.16 -0.92 3.15
N TRP A 57 0.82 0.25 3.69
CA TRP A 57 1.18 0.62 5.06
C TRP A 57 0.12 0.11 6.04
N LEU A 58 0.59 -0.41 7.18
CA LEU A 58 -0.23 -0.87 8.29
C LEU A 58 -0.10 0.03 9.53
N VAL A 59 0.82 1.00 9.48
CA VAL A 59 0.98 2.07 10.48
C VAL A 59 0.87 3.46 9.84
N SER A 60 0.46 4.45 10.65
CA SER A 60 0.40 5.85 10.23
C SER A 60 1.79 6.48 10.16
N HIS A 61 1.86 7.60 9.43
CA HIS A 61 3.00 8.50 9.42
C HIS A 61 2.62 9.84 10.07
N ASN A 62 3.53 10.46 10.81
CA ASN A 62 3.33 11.82 11.33
C ASN A 62 3.66 12.87 10.26
N SER A 63 3.55 14.16 10.60
CA SER A 63 3.83 15.27 9.68
C SER A 63 5.29 15.32 9.18
N THR A 64 6.23 14.65 9.86
CA THR A 64 7.62 14.53 9.43
C THR A 64 7.91 13.23 8.66
N GLY A 65 6.89 12.42 8.37
CA GLY A 65 7.04 11.14 7.68
C GLY A 65 7.59 10.00 8.54
N GLN A 66 7.62 10.16 9.86
CA GLN A 66 8.02 9.08 10.78
C GLN A 66 6.82 8.18 11.08
N LEU A 67 7.06 6.87 11.24
CA LEU A 67 6.00 5.94 11.63
C LEU A 67 5.51 6.27 13.04
N THR A 68 4.20 6.26 13.25
CA THR A 68 3.57 6.53 14.55
C THR A 68 2.24 5.79 14.66
N CYS A 69 1.90 5.39 15.88
CA CYS A 69 0.55 4.97 16.26
C CYS A 69 0.03 5.74 17.48
N SER A 70 0.66 6.88 17.80
CA SER A 70 0.31 7.74 18.92
C SER A 70 -0.67 8.86 18.51
N GLY A 71 -1.30 9.52 19.48
CA GLY A 71 -2.16 10.68 19.19
C GLY A 71 -3.50 10.35 18.52
N GLY A 72 -3.95 9.10 18.56
CA GLY A 72 -5.25 8.69 18.01
C GLY A 72 -5.27 8.40 16.51
N VAL A 73 -4.11 8.41 15.85
CA VAL A 73 -4.00 8.08 14.42
C VAL A 73 -4.33 6.60 14.15
N PRO A 74 -4.89 6.27 12.97
CA PRO A 74 -5.27 4.91 12.64
C PRO A 74 -4.06 4.02 12.35
N CYS A 75 -3.87 2.96 13.12
CA CYS A 75 -2.98 1.85 12.77
C CYS A 75 -3.79 0.58 12.68
N PHE A 76 -3.40 -0.32 11.78
CA PHE A 76 -4.01 -1.62 11.63
C PHE A 76 -3.79 -2.46 12.91
N ARG A 77 -4.86 -3.05 13.43
CA ARG A 77 -4.86 -3.82 14.70
C ARG A 77 -5.55 -5.16 14.61
N ALA A 78 -6.08 -5.50 13.43
CA ALA A 78 -6.78 -6.75 13.26
C ALA A 78 -5.78 -7.89 13.05
N ASN A 79 -6.29 -9.08 13.27
CA ASN A 79 -5.60 -10.36 13.17
C ASN A 79 -5.69 -10.95 11.75
N ILE A 80 -6.56 -10.42 10.89
CA ILE A 80 -6.73 -10.92 9.52
C ILE A 80 -6.52 -9.80 8.52
N MET A 81 -5.61 -10.05 7.58
CA MET A 81 -5.39 -9.23 6.41
C MET A 81 -5.42 -10.10 5.17
N ASN A 82 -6.13 -9.64 4.15
CA ASN A 82 -6.19 -10.30 2.87
C ASN A 82 -5.35 -9.52 1.87
N VAL A 83 -4.44 -10.20 1.19
CA VAL A 83 -3.76 -9.68 0.00
C VAL A 83 -4.52 -10.17 -1.22
N CYS A 84 -5.00 -9.24 -2.03
CA CYS A 84 -5.86 -9.48 -3.19
C CYS A 84 -5.06 -9.21 -4.47
N TRP A 85 -5.13 -10.10 -5.45
CA TRP A 85 -4.46 -9.88 -6.73
C TRP A 85 -5.15 -10.57 -7.90
N GLY A 86 -4.72 -10.18 -9.10
CA GLY A 86 -5.11 -10.79 -10.34
C GLY A 86 -6.35 -10.15 -10.94
N ASN A 87 -6.27 -9.86 -12.24
CA ASN A 87 -7.40 -9.31 -12.98
C ASN A 87 -8.42 -10.45 -13.29
N PRO A 88 -9.70 -10.31 -12.89
CA PRO A 88 -10.71 -11.35 -13.12
C PRO A 88 -10.88 -11.77 -14.58
N THR A 89 -10.64 -10.87 -15.54
CA THR A 89 -10.77 -11.16 -16.97
C THR A 89 -9.49 -11.66 -17.62
N SER A 90 -8.36 -11.64 -16.90
CA SER A 90 -7.07 -12.07 -17.46
C SER A 90 -6.99 -13.59 -17.53
N VAL A 91 -6.41 -14.07 -18.63
CA VAL A 91 -6.07 -15.48 -18.84
C VAL A 91 -4.72 -15.85 -18.20
N VAL A 92 -3.92 -14.85 -17.83
CA VAL A 92 -2.67 -15.06 -17.09
C VAL A 92 -2.99 -15.47 -15.67
N THR A 93 -2.28 -16.48 -15.15
CA THR A 93 -2.37 -16.88 -13.75
C THR A 93 -1.19 -16.28 -12.98
N PRO A 94 -1.37 -15.12 -12.31
CA PRO A 94 -0.31 -14.50 -11.54
C PRO A 94 0.07 -15.27 -10.28
N ALA A 95 1.35 -15.23 -9.95
CA ALA A 95 1.89 -15.55 -8.63
C ALA A 95 2.51 -14.31 -8.01
N VAL A 96 2.53 -14.28 -6.68
CA VAL A 96 3.02 -13.14 -5.90
C VAL A 96 3.98 -13.60 -4.81
N GLU A 97 4.95 -12.75 -4.49
CA GLU A 97 5.64 -12.77 -3.20
C GLU A 97 5.05 -11.68 -2.31
N ILE A 98 4.79 -12.03 -1.06
CA ILE A 98 4.28 -11.13 -0.04
C ILE A 98 5.34 -11.06 1.05
N LEU A 99 5.84 -9.85 1.30
CA LEU A 99 6.76 -9.53 2.38
C LEU A 99 5.99 -8.77 3.44
N PHE A 100 5.77 -9.41 4.59
CA PHE A 100 5.08 -8.82 5.73
C PHE A 100 6.13 -8.33 6.73
N PHE A 101 6.25 -7.02 6.89
CA PHE A 101 7.18 -6.39 7.81
C PHE A 101 6.50 -6.13 9.16
N TYR A 102 7.19 -6.48 10.23
CA TYR A 102 6.69 -6.33 11.59
C TYR A 102 7.80 -6.03 12.60
N ASP A 103 7.45 -5.40 13.70
CA ASP A 103 8.34 -5.12 14.84
C ASP A 103 7.63 -5.44 16.16
N THR A 104 7.95 -6.58 16.77
CA THR A 104 7.37 -6.97 18.06
C THR A 104 7.88 -6.12 19.23
N THR A 105 9.01 -5.41 19.06
CA THR A 105 9.55 -4.49 20.07
C THR A 105 8.89 -3.12 20.00
N ARG A 106 8.31 -2.78 18.85
CA ARG A 106 7.57 -1.53 18.55
C ARG A 106 8.44 -0.27 18.62
N LEU A 107 9.76 -0.44 18.57
CA LEU A 107 10.71 0.67 18.56
C LEU A 107 10.62 1.46 17.25
N SER A 108 10.11 0.84 16.18
CA SER A 108 9.91 1.50 14.88
C SER A 108 8.85 2.59 14.88
N VAL A 109 7.92 2.59 15.84
CA VAL A 109 6.82 3.58 15.96
C VAL A 109 6.92 4.45 17.22
N ASP A 110 8.00 4.30 17.99
CA ASP A 110 8.26 5.13 19.17
C ASP A 110 8.95 6.45 18.80
N SER A 111 9.22 7.31 19.80
CA SER A 111 9.83 8.62 19.60
C SER A 111 11.24 8.61 18.99
N SER A 112 11.88 7.45 18.86
CA SER A 112 13.19 7.28 18.24
C SER A 112 13.15 6.64 16.85
N ASN A 113 12.00 6.11 16.40
CA ASN A 113 11.84 5.36 15.14
C ASN A 113 13.01 4.41 14.87
N ASN A 114 13.33 3.56 15.84
CA ASN A 114 14.43 2.62 15.73
C ASN A 114 13.98 1.34 15.02
N TYR A 115 14.48 1.14 13.81
CA TYR A 115 14.12 0.02 12.94
C TYR A 115 14.99 -1.24 13.11
N ALA A 116 15.91 -1.28 14.07
CA ALA A 116 16.87 -2.37 14.22
C ALA A 116 16.22 -3.74 14.53
N SER A 117 15.03 -3.73 15.11
CA SER A 117 14.27 -4.95 15.47
C SER A 117 13.28 -5.40 14.40
N VAL A 118 13.18 -4.68 13.27
CA VAL A 118 12.22 -4.99 12.21
C VAL A 118 12.54 -6.36 11.61
N ARG A 119 11.51 -7.17 11.49
CA ARG A 119 11.54 -8.51 10.90
C ARG A 119 10.64 -8.57 9.69
N VAL A 120 10.89 -9.56 8.84
CA VAL A 120 10.07 -9.82 7.65
C VAL A 120 9.67 -11.30 7.62
N LYS A 121 8.38 -11.56 7.44
CA LYS A 121 7.88 -12.87 7.03
C LYS A 121 7.63 -12.84 5.53
N ARG A 122 8.09 -13.87 4.83
CA ARG A 122 7.92 -14.02 3.38
C ARG A 122 6.95 -15.13 3.06
N PHE A 123 6.05 -14.86 2.14
CA PHE A 123 5.14 -15.82 1.54
C PHE A 123 5.30 -15.79 0.02
N ALA A 124 5.26 -16.95 -0.62
CA ALA A 124 5.25 -17.05 -2.07
C ALA A 124 4.00 -17.83 -2.47
N HIS A 125 2.99 -17.15 -3.00
CA HIS A 125 1.67 -17.72 -3.26
C HIS A 125 1.34 -17.76 -4.75
N SER A 126 0.78 -18.89 -5.19
CA SER A 126 0.32 -19.10 -6.56
C SER A 126 -0.97 -19.94 -6.56
N PRO A 127 -1.97 -19.60 -7.41
CA PRO A 127 -3.16 -20.41 -7.58
C PRO A 127 -2.91 -21.84 -8.04
N THR A 128 -1.75 -22.10 -8.66
CA THR A 128 -1.38 -23.44 -9.12
C THR A 128 -0.56 -24.23 -8.10
N GLY A 129 0.06 -23.55 -7.12
CA GLY A 129 1.03 -24.17 -6.20
C GLY A 129 2.29 -24.74 -6.88
N ALA A 130 2.50 -24.46 -8.17
CA ALA A 130 3.64 -24.97 -8.91
C ALA A 130 4.93 -24.20 -8.57
N GLY A 131 6.10 -24.80 -8.77
CA GLY A 131 7.39 -24.10 -8.66
C GLY A 131 7.79 -23.68 -7.24
N GLY A 132 7.29 -24.37 -6.20
CA GLY A 132 7.60 -24.06 -4.80
C GLY A 132 6.73 -22.97 -4.18
N PHE A 133 5.78 -22.43 -4.93
CA PHE A 133 4.75 -21.54 -4.41
C PHE A 133 3.71 -22.31 -3.59
N GLN A 134 3.21 -21.71 -2.52
CA GLN A 134 2.12 -22.27 -1.73
C GLN A 134 0.78 -21.91 -2.38
N ASN A 135 -0.20 -22.80 -2.24
CA ASN A 135 -1.59 -22.57 -2.63
C ASN A 135 -2.50 -22.74 -1.41
N PRO A 136 -2.50 -21.78 -0.46
CA PRO A 136 -3.32 -21.87 0.72
C PRO A 136 -4.81 -21.96 0.39
N ALA A 137 -5.58 -22.57 1.29
CA ALA A 137 -7.02 -22.71 1.13
C ALA A 137 -7.69 -21.33 0.96
N GLY A 138 -8.67 -21.24 0.07
CA GLY A 138 -9.40 -20.00 -0.21
C GLY A 138 -8.70 -19.03 -1.16
N LEU A 139 -7.54 -19.40 -1.73
CA LEU A 139 -6.82 -18.53 -2.66
C LEU A 139 -7.63 -18.18 -3.91
N ASN A 140 -8.45 -19.10 -4.40
CA ASN A 140 -9.35 -18.88 -5.55
C ASN A 140 -10.67 -18.17 -5.20
N ALA A 141 -10.88 -17.76 -3.95
CA ALA A 141 -12.10 -17.04 -3.54
C ALA A 141 -12.11 -15.57 -3.99
N GLY A 142 -10.95 -15.02 -4.37
CA GLY A 142 -10.81 -13.64 -4.80
C GLY A 142 -11.16 -12.60 -3.73
N CYS A 143 -11.21 -11.33 -4.15
CA CYS A 143 -11.69 -10.22 -3.32
C CYS A 143 -12.67 -9.38 -4.12
N ASN A 144 -13.74 -8.90 -3.45
CA ASN A 144 -14.67 -7.93 -4.02
C ASN A 144 -14.74 -6.73 -3.10
N PHE A 145 -14.33 -5.57 -3.60
CA PHE A 145 -14.34 -4.33 -2.86
C PHE A 145 -15.69 -3.62 -3.02
N THR A 146 -16.05 -2.82 -2.03
CA THR A 146 -17.33 -2.09 -2.00
C THR A 146 -17.46 -1.06 -3.12
N ASN A 147 -16.34 -0.56 -3.63
CA ASN A 147 -16.28 0.36 -4.76
C ASN A 147 -16.41 -0.31 -6.14
N GLY A 148 -16.63 -1.64 -6.18
CA GLY A 148 -16.77 -2.42 -7.41
C GLY A 148 -15.47 -3.00 -7.97
N ASP A 149 -14.31 -2.69 -7.38
CA ASP A 149 -13.06 -3.38 -7.74
C ASP A 149 -13.11 -4.85 -7.34
N SER A 150 -12.69 -5.73 -8.25
CA SER A 150 -12.66 -7.18 -8.01
C SER A 150 -11.31 -7.78 -8.39
N PHE A 151 -10.92 -8.81 -7.65
CA PHE A 151 -9.66 -9.52 -7.76
C PHE A 151 -9.92 -11.02 -7.83
N LYS A 152 -9.18 -11.71 -8.69
CA LYS A 152 -9.38 -13.15 -8.95
C LYS A 152 -8.88 -14.02 -7.80
N TYR A 153 -7.86 -13.56 -7.07
CA TYR A 153 -7.18 -14.34 -6.05
C TYR A 153 -7.05 -13.57 -4.73
N ARG A 154 -6.95 -14.33 -3.63
CA ARG A 154 -6.86 -13.79 -2.27
C ARG A 154 -6.02 -14.65 -1.35
N SER A 155 -4.94 -14.11 -0.80
CA SER A 155 -4.22 -14.74 0.30
C SER A 155 -4.69 -14.13 1.62
N GLN A 156 -5.24 -14.96 2.49
CA GLN A 156 -5.59 -14.55 3.85
C GLN A 156 -4.39 -14.82 4.76
N ILE A 157 -3.86 -13.76 5.37
CA ILE A 157 -2.77 -13.80 6.32
C ILE A 157 -3.34 -13.56 7.71
N ASN A 158 -3.16 -14.53 8.59
CA ASN A 158 -3.34 -14.39 10.02
C ASN A 158 -2.07 -13.77 10.63
N VAL A 159 -2.21 -12.56 11.14
CA VAL A 159 -1.12 -11.72 11.66
C VAL A 159 -0.47 -12.30 12.91
N ASN A 160 -1.05 -13.32 13.55
CA ASN A 160 -0.38 -14.02 14.63
C ASN A 160 0.24 -15.34 14.20
N ASN A 161 -0.57 -16.13 13.50
CA ASN A 161 -0.25 -17.52 13.23
C ASN A 161 0.66 -17.65 12.02
N ASP A 162 0.47 -16.83 10.99
CA ASP A 162 1.18 -17.02 9.72
C ASP A 162 2.52 -16.28 9.70
N ILE A 163 2.70 -15.26 10.55
CA ILE A 163 3.99 -14.53 10.66
C ILE A 163 4.86 -14.99 11.83
N ASP A 164 4.42 -16.01 12.58
CA ASP A 164 5.08 -16.56 13.77
C ASP A 164 5.40 -15.50 14.85
N ALA A 165 4.52 -14.51 15.03
CA ALA A 165 4.69 -13.43 16.00
C ALA A 165 3.33 -12.93 16.50
N ILE A 166 3.22 -12.58 17.77
CA ILE A 166 1.98 -11.99 18.31
C ILE A 166 1.99 -10.49 17.98
N CYS A 167 1.14 -10.10 17.04
CA CYS A 167 1.04 -8.73 16.53
C CYS A 167 -0.41 -8.22 16.48
N ASP A 168 -1.39 -8.98 16.98
CA ASP A 168 -2.73 -8.49 17.19
C ASP A 168 -2.85 -7.79 18.54
N ASP A 169 -3.64 -6.71 18.56
CA ASP A 169 -3.97 -5.93 19.76
C ASP A 169 -2.87 -4.99 20.31
N SER A 170 -3.22 -4.30 21.41
CA SER A 170 -2.41 -3.29 22.08
C SER A 170 -1.11 -3.86 22.67
N PRO A 171 0.05 -3.21 22.45
CA PRO A 171 0.19 -1.87 21.88
C PRO A 171 0.41 -1.88 20.36
N LEU A 172 -0.03 -0.80 19.73
CA LEU A 172 -0.03 -0.61 18.29
C LEU A 172 1.37 -0.55 17.68
N GLY A 173 1.43 -0.83 16.38
CA GLY A 173 2.64 -0.69 15.58
C GLY A 173 3.52 -1.94 15.55
N CYS A 174 2.92 -3.13 15.74
CA CYS A 174 3.61 -4.38 15.47
C CYS A 174 3.63 -4.70 13.95
N PRO A 175 2.48 -4.80 13.24
CA PRO A 175 2.50 -4.82 11.78
C PRO A 175 2.89 -3.46 11.22
N LEU A 176 3.86 -3.39 10.29
CA LEU A 176 4.36 -2.12 9.76
C LEU A 176 3.90 -1.86 8.32
N MET A 177 4.21 -2.80 7.43
CA MET A 177 3.87 -2.70 6.02
C MET A 177 3.88 -4.07 5.35
N VAL A 178 3.27 -4.13 4.18
CA VAL A 178 3.25 -5.32 3.34
C VAL A 178 3.67 -4.91 1.94
N LYS A 179 4.70 -5.57 1.42
CA LYS A 179 5.10 -5.44 0.03
C LYS A 179 4.61 -6.66 -0.75
N VAL A 180 3.99 -6.43 -1.89
CA VAL A 180 3.50 -7.46 -2.80
C VAL A 180 4.25 -7.33 -4.12
N ARG A 181 5.12 -8.29 -4.41
CA ARG A 181 5.86 -8.40 -5.65
C ARG A 181 5.12 -9.33 -6.61
N MET A 182 4.90 -8.86 -7.84
CA MET A 182 4.29 -9.68 -8.89
C MET A 182 5.35 -10.50 -9.61
N TYR A 183 5.18 -11.82 -9.75
CA TYR A 183 6.12 -12.67 -10.49
C TYR A 183 5.66 -13.02 -11.90
N TYR A 184 4.37 -13.28 -12.09
CA TYR A 184 3.83 -13.68 -13.39
C TYR A 184 2.79 -12.66 -13.87
N ALA A 185 3.26 -11.66 -14.59
CA ALA A 185 2.45 -10.66 -15.28
C ALA A 185 3.25 -10.11 -16.47
N THR A 186 2.57 -9.71 -17.54
CA THR A 186 3.23 -9.12 -18.72
C THR A 186 2.81 -7.66 -18.85
N SER A 187 3.55 -6.88 -19.64
CA SER A 187 3.17 -5.49 -19.95
C SER A 187 1.84 -5.39 -20.71
N ALA A 188 1.45 -6.44 -21.44
CA ALA A 188 0.15 -6.52 -22.11
C ALA A 188 -1.00 -6.89 -21.16
N GLU A 189 -0.71 -7.64 -20.09
CA GLU A 189 -1.67 -8.13 -19.11
C GLU A 189 -1.19 -7.81 -17.68
N PRO A 190 -1.12 -6.51 -17.31
CA PRO A 190 -0.74 -6.10 -15.97
C PRO A 190 -1.83 -6.55 -14.97
N GLN A 191 -1.41 -6.79 -13.73
CA GLN A 191 -2.24 -7.42 -12.72
C GLN A 191 -2.51 -6.45 -11.58
N ARG A 192 -3.79 -6.25 -11.29
CA ARG A 192 -4.24 -5.47 -10.14
C ARG A 192 -3.84 -6.12 -8.82
N VAL A 193 -3.58 -5.28 -7.83
CA VAL A 193 -3.26 -5.69 -6.45
C VAL A 193 -3.94 -4.76 -5.45
N GLY A 194 -4.32 -5.30 -4.30
CA GLY A 194 -4.93 -4.55 -3.22
C GLY A 194 -4.87 -5.32 -1.92
N ILE A 195 -5.31 -4.67 -0.85
CA ILE A 195 -5.47 -5.30 0.46
C ILE A 195 -6.89 -5.10 0.98
N TRP A 196 -7.35 -6.08 1.75
CA TRP A 196 -8.62 -6.05 2.45
C TRP A 196 -8.48 -6.61 3.85
N THR A 197 -8.75 -5.79 4.84
CA THR A 197 -8.70 -6.15 6.24
C THR A 197 -10.09 -6.52 6.76
N THR A 198 -10.16 -7.51 7.66
CA THR A 198 -11.42 -7.96 8.26
C THR A 198 -11.30 -8.03 9.77
N GLY A 199 -12.43 -7.89 10.48
CA GLY A 199 -12.49 -7.88 11.94
C GLY A 199 -12.83 -6.52 12.57
N PRO A 200 -12.98 -6.46 13.90
CA PRO A 200 -13.49 -5.29 14.62
C PRO A 200 -12.53 -4.08 14.63
N ALA A 201 -11.22 -4.29 14.51
CA ALA A 201 -10.19 -3.23 14.48
C ALA A 201 -9.37 -3.26 13.17
N SER A 202 -10.08 -3.34 12.05
CA SER A 202 -9.51 -3.56 10.71
C SER A 202 -9.19 -2.29 9.92
N SER A 203 -9.43 -1.10 10.47
CA SER A 203 -9.14 0.15 9.76
C SER A 203 -7.68 0.26 9.34
N LEU A 204 -7.46 0.70 8.10
CA LEU A 204 -6.15 0.97 7.53
C LEU A 204 -5.71 2.40 7.87
N PRO A 205 -4.39 2.64 8.01
CA PRO A 205 -3.86 3.99 7.92
C PRO A 205 -4.05 4.53 6.49
N ALA A 206 -3.89 5.85 6.34
CA ALA A 206 -3.67 6.45 5.04
C ALA A 206 -2.56 5.71 4.29
N GLN A 207 -2.71 5.54 2.98
CA GLN A 207 -1.70 4.88 2.13
C GLN A 207 -0.76 5.88 1.44
N GLY A 208 -0.96 7.17 1.69
CA GLY A 208 -0.28 8.29 1.07
C GLY A 208 -1.23 9.49 1.02
N LEU A 209 -1.05 10.32 0.01
CA LEU A 209 -1.89 11.48 -0.29
C LEU A 209 -2.47 11.36 -1.69
N ASN A 210 -3.72 11.74 -1.85
CA ASN A 210 -4.32 11.95 -3.16
C ASN A 210 -4.56 13.46 -3.35
N ILE A 211 -3.92 14.03 -4.36
CA ILE A 211 -3.98 15.46 -4.67
C ILE A 211 -4.76 15.61 -5.96
N SER A 212 -5.93 16.25 -5.87
CA SER A 212 -6.76 16.59 -7.03
C SER A 212 -6.71 18.10 -7.24
N SER A 213 -6.35 18.56 -8.44
CA SER A 213 -6.37 19.98 -8.78
C SER A 213 -7.04 20.21 -10.13
N THR A 214 -7.96 21.17 -10.15
CA THR A 214 -8.58 21.69 -11.36
C THR A 214 -8.00 23.07 -11.64
N GLY A 215 -7.40 23.25 -12.81
CA GLY A 215 -6.97 24.55 -13.33
C GLY A 215 -7.94 25.06 -14.38
N THR A 216 -8.27 26.34 -14.32
CA THR A 216 -9.08 27.07 -15.30
C THR A 216 -8.23 28.15 -15.95
N ALA A 217 -8.30 28.28 -17.27
CA ALA A 217 -7.69 29.33 -18.07
C ALA A 217 -8.70 29.82 -19.11
N GLY A 218 -9.36 30.95 -18.83
CA GLY A 218 -10.49 31.44 -19.61
C GLY A 218 -11.65 30.44 -19.59
N GLU A 219 -12.04 29.95 -20.78
CA GLU A 219 -13.12 28.97 -20.95
C GLU A 219 -12.64 27.51 -20.83
N SER A 220 -11.34 27.28 -20.70
CA SER A 220 -10.78 25.92 -20.61
C SER A 220 -10.56 25.52 -19.16
N SER A 221 -11.03 24.34 -18.76
CA SER A 221 -10.72 23.73 -17.47
C SER A 221 -10.11 22.34 -17.64
N ARG A 222 -9.10 22.02 -16.83
CA ARG A 222 -8.49 20.70 -16.78
C ARG A 222 -8.31 20.26 -15.34
N ARG A 223 -8.63 18.99 -15.06
CA ARG A 223 -8.41 18.35 -13.76
C ARG A 223 -7.29 17.31 -13.85
N VAL A 224 -6.41 17.32 -12.87
CA VAL A 224 -5.32 16.35 -12.69
C VAL A 224 -5.43 15.76 -11.30
N ASN A 225 -5.22 14.44 -11.17
CA ASN A 225 -5.15 13.74 -9.89
C ASN A 225 -3.80 13.05 -9.77
N VAL A 226 -3.14 13.19 -8.62
CA VAL A 226 -1.84 12.57 -8.33
C VAL A 226 -1.91 11.84 -7.01
N PHE A 227 -1.51 10.57 -7.00
CA PHE A 227 -1.29 9.82 -5.78
C PHE A 227 0.19 9.86 -5.41
N GLN A 228 0.49 10.31 -4.19
CA GLN A 228 1.81 10.33 -3.60
C GLN A 228 1.85 9.34 -2.43
N GLY A 229 2.46 8.17 -2.64
CA GLY A 229 2.69 7.20 -1.57
C GLY A 229 3.68 7.73 -0.53
N TYR A 230 3.64 7.16 0.68
CA TYR A 230 4.67 7.43 1.68
C TYR A 230 6.03 6.86 1.26
N SER A 231 7.11 7.46 1.77
CA SER A 231 8.47 7.00 1.51
C SER A 231 8.68 5.57 2.01
N GLU A 232 9.27 4.74 1.16
CA GLU A 232 9.54 3.34 1.45
C GLU A 232 11.01 3.00 1.22
N SER A 233 11.50 1.95 1.89
CA SER A 233 12.84 1.44 1.62
C SER A 233 12.93 0.91 0.19
N PRO A 234 13.99 1.27 -0.56
CA PRO A 234 14.27 0.67 -1.86
C PRO A 234 14.28 -0.85 -1.80
N THR A 235 13.81 -1.47 -2.87
CA THR A 235 13.46 -2.90 -2.93
C THR A 235 14.69 -3.82 -2.97
N PHE A 236 15.88 -3.28 -3.24
CA PHE A 236 17.13 -4.02 -3.17
C PHE A 236 17.59 -4.29 -1.73
N PHE A 237 17.10 -3.54 -0.74
CA PHE A 237 17.32 -3.84 0.68
C PHE A 237 16.41 -4.96 1.22
N ASP A 238 15.44 -5.43 0.42
CA ASP A 238 14.52 -6.52 0.81
C ASP A 238 15.19 -7.92 0.73
N ALA A 239 16.45 -8.00 0.27
CA ALA A 239 17.23 -9.23 0.18
C ALA A 239 18.58 -9.09 0.90
N ALA A 240 18.91 -10.04 1.78
CA ALA A 240 20.14 -10.05 2.56
C ALA A 240 21.34 -10.69 1.83
N VAL A 241 21.12 -11.29 0.65
CA VAL A 241 22.17 -12.01 -0.09
C VAL A 241 22.61 -11.19 -1.30
N PHE A 242 23.76 -10.53 -1.15
CA PHE A 242 24.53 -9.96 -2.25
C PHE A 242 25.75 -10.85 -2.48
N SER A 243 25.92 -11.34 -3.71
CA SER A 243 27.13 -12.08 -4.10
C SER A 243 27.80 -11.41 -5.29
N LEU A 244 29.11 -11.20 -5.18
CA LEU A 244 29.95 -10.66 -6.25
C LEU A 244 30.22 -11.70 -7.37
N LYS A 245 29.97 -12.99 -7.09
CA LYS A 245 30.12 -14.14 -8.00
C LYS A 245 28.96 -15.13 -7.81
N ASP A 246 28.93 -16.23 -8.56
CA ASP A 246 27.88 -17.24 -8.44
C ASP A 246 27.77 -17.79 -7.01
N LEU A 247 26.53 -17.87 -6.53
CA LEU A 247 26.19 -18.65 -5.33
C LEU A 247 26.28 -20.12 -5.70
N VAL A 248 27.42 -20.75 -5.39
CA VAL A 248 27.58 -22.19 -5.54
C VAL A 248 26.93 -22.86 -4.34
N LYS A 249 25.99 -23.77 -4.62
CA LYS A 249 25.25 -24.55 -3.64
C LYS A 249 26.15 -25.47 -2.82
#